data_AF-A0A2E7BGZ2-F1
#
_entry.id   AF-A0A2E7BGZ2-F1
#
_cell.length_a   1.000
_cell.length_b   1.000
_cell.length_c   1.000
_cell.angle_alpha   90.00
_cell.angle_beta   90.00
_cell.angle_gamma   90.00
#
_symmetry.space_group_name_H-M   'P 1'
#
loop_
_entity.id
_entity.type
_entity.pdbx_description
1 polymer ?
#
loop_
_entity_poly.entity_id
_entity_poly.type
_entity_poly.pdbx_seq_one_letter_code
_entity_poly.pdbx_strand_id
1 'polypeptide(L)' 'MNQTAGPPDLMRQAYIFAARHPEILDYVPCYCGCGQTDGHVGNTDCFVASRAPNGQVMEWATHGMT' A
#
# COMPACT_ATOMS: atom_id res chain seq x y z
N MET A 1 12.10 17.69 -15.18
CA MET A 1 11.19 16.52 -15.19
C MET A 1 9.85 16.99 -14.68
N ASN A 2 8.90 17.28 -15.58
CA ASN A 2 7.56 17.68 -15.18
C ASN A 2 6.67 16.42 -15.26
N GLN A 3 6.67 15.62 -14.19
CA GLN A 3 5.85 14.41 -14.11
C GLN A 3 4.43 14.84 -13.74
N THR A 4 3.55 14.97 -14.73
CA THR A 4 2.11 15.11 -14.44
C THR A 4 1.64 13.78 -13.86
N ALA A 5 1.06 13.80 -12.65
CA ALA A 5 0.45 12.61 -12.09
C ALA A 5 -0.58 12.05 -13.09
N GLY A 6 -0.63 10.72 -13.23
CA GLY A 6 -1.62 10.05 -14.07
C GLY A 6 -3.07 10.33 -13.63
N PRO A 7 -4.07 9.95 -14.45
CA PRO A 7 -5.47 10.21 -14.14
C PRO A 7 -5.87 9.71 -12.75
N PRO A 8 -6.71 10.45 -11.98
CA PRO A 8 -7.09 10.07 -10.61
C PRO A 8 -7.66 8.65 -10.50
N ASP A 9 -8.47 8.22 -11.48
CA ASP A 9 -9.07 6.89 -11.51
C ASP A 9 -8.02 5.78 -11.68
N LEU A 10 -6.99 6.03 -12.50
CA LEU A 10 -5.89 5.08 -12.68
C LEU A 10 -5.09 4.93 -11.39
N MET A 11 -4.85 6.05 -10.69
CA MET A 11 -4.20 6.01 -9.38
C MET A 11 -5.03 5.19 -8.41
N ARG A 12 -6.33 5.50 -8.25
CA ARG A 12 -7.23 4.74 -7.38
C ARG A 12 -7.22 3.24 -7.67
N GLN A 13 -7.24 2.84 -8.94
CA GLN A 13 -7.16 1.43 -9.33
C GLN A 13 -5.83 0.78 -8.93
N ALA A 14 -4.71 1.49 -9.06
CA ALA A 14 -3.40 0.99 -8.64
C ALA A 14 -3.34 0.76 -7.12
N TYR A 15 -3.89 1.68 -6.31
CA TYR A 15 -3.98 1.51 -4.86
C TYR A 15 -4.87 0.32 -4.47
N ILE A 16 -6.02 0.16 -5.12
CA ILE A 16 -6.90 -1.00 -4.89
C ILE A 16 -6.18 -2.31 -5.26
N PHE A 17 -5.46 -2.33 -6.38
CA PHE A 17 -4.67 -3.49 -6.80
C PHE A 17 -3.60 -3.83 -5.76
N ALA A 18 -2.77 -2.86 -5.37
CA ALA A 18 -1.73 -3.02 -4.36
C ALA A 18 -2.28 -3.61 -3.06
N ALA A 19 -3.44 -3.13 -2.60
CA ALA A 19 -4.08 -3.62 -1.38
C ALA A 19 -4.69 -5.02 -1.50
N ARG A 20 -5.17 -5.41 -2.69
CA ARG A 20 -5.74 -6.74 -2.95
C ARG A 20 -4.68 -7.81 -3.23
N HIS A 21 -3.47 -7.39 -3.58
CA HIS A 21 -2.37 -8.26 -3.97
C HIS A 21 -1.15 -8.10 -3.05
N PRO A 22 -1.27 -8.38 -1.74
CA PRO A 22 -0.14 -8.29 -0.82
C PRO A 22 1.04 -9.17 -1.26
N GLU A 23 0.75 -10.31 -1.89
CA GLU A 23 1.76 -11.24 -2.41
C GLU A 23 2.66 -10.61 -3.48
N ILE A 24 2.19 -9.57 -4.17
CA ILE A 24 3.00 -8.81 -5.13
C ILE A 24 3.83 -7.78 -4.38
N LEU A 25 3.21 -7.06 -3.45
CA LEU A 25 3.88 -6.02 -2.66
C LEU A 25 5.00 -6.57 -1.78
N ASP A 26 4.91 -7.83 -1.36
CA ASP A 26 5.98 -8.52 -0.60
C ASP A 26 7.29 -8.61 -1.39
N TYR A 27 7.23 -8.64 -2.73
CA TYR A 27 8.42 -8.61 -3.60
C TYR A 27 8.86 -7.19 -3.96
N VAL A 28 8.07 -6.17 -3.64
CA VAL A 28 8.42 -4.78 -3.91
C VAL A 28 9.17 -4.22 -2.69
N PRO A 29 10.48 -3.92 -2.81
CA PRO A 29 11.23 -3.39 -1.68
C PRO A 29 10.70 -2.02 -1.25
N CYS A 30 10.64 -1.82 0.08
CA CYS A 30 10.22 -0.57 0.69
C CYS A 30 11.43 0.32 0.97
N TYR A 31 11.39 1.56 0.47
CA TYR A 31 12.46 2.55 0.63
C TYR A 31 11.98 3.84 1.31
N CYS A 32 10.80 3.82 1.91
CA CYS A 32 10.20 4.98 2.57
C CYS A 32 10.93 5.40 3.85
N GLY A 33 11.72 4.50 4.46
CA GLY A 33 12.46 4.76 5.70
C GLY A 33 11.63 4.64 6.99
N CYS A 34 10.32 4.41 6.89
CA CYS A 34 9.41 4.28 8.04
C CYS A 34 9.53 2.95 8.81
N GLY A 35 10.25 1.95 8.29
CA GLY A 35 10.37 0.66 8.98
C GLY A 35 10.97 0.74 10.39
N GLN A 36 11.82 1.75 10.66
CA GLN A 36 12.40 1.98 11.99
C GLN A 36 11.50 2.79 12.93
N THR A 37 10.59 3.60 12.40
CA THR A 37 9.72 4.48 13.19
C THR A 37 8.37 3.85 13.46
N ASP A 38 7.82 3.16 12.46
CA ASP A 38 6.44 2.68 12.44
C ASP A 38 6.38 1.15 12.48
N GLY A 39 7.55 0.48 12.43
CA GLY A 39 7.65 -0.98 12.49
C GLY A 39 7.24 -1.71 11.22
N HIS A 40 7.04 -1.00 10.11
CA HIS A 40 6.68 -1.60 8.82
C HIS A 40 7.80 -2.51 8.30
N VAL A 41 7.42 -3.72 7.91
CA VAL A 41 8.32 -4.77 7.42
C VAL A 41 8.41 -4.76 5.89
N GLY A 42 7.35 -4.30 5.22
CA GLY A 42 7.30 -4.27 3.76
C GLY A 42 6.33 -3.23 3.18
N ASN A 43 6.22 -3.20 1.86
CA ASN A 43 5.36 -2.24 1.16
C ASN A 43 3.86 -2.48 1.44
N THR A 44 3.47 -3.68 1.82
CA THR A 44 2.10 -4.01 2.24
C THR A 44 1.60 -3.14 3.39
N ASP A 45 2.49 -2.88 4.35
CA ASP A 45 2.17 -2.24 5.62
C ASP A 45 1.90 -0.74 5.43
N CYS A 46 2.38 -0.17 4.32
CA CYS A 46 2.08 1.21 3.94
C CYS A 46 0.58 1.43 3.74
N PHE A 47 -0.16 0.44 3.22
CA PHE A 47 -1.53 0.63 2.74
C PHE A 47 -2.58 -0.05 3.62
N VAL A 48 -2.24 -1.16 4.28
CA VAL A 48 -3.20 -1.99 5.02
C VAL A 48 -2.73 -2.16 6.46
N ALA A 49 -3.54 -1.68 7.41
CA ALA A 49 -3.24 -1.78 8.83
C ALA A 49 -3.65 -3.14 9.42
N SER A 50 -4.76 -3.71 8.95
CA SER A 50 -5.20 -5.03 9.40
C SER A 50 -6.02 -5.80 8.36
N ARG A 51 -5.97 -7.13 8.45
CA ARG A 51 -6.73 -8.07 7.63
C ARG A 51 -7.51 -9.06 8.48
N ALA A 52 -8.67 -9.46 7.99
CA ALA A 52 -9.42 -10.60 8.51
C ALA A 52 -8.70 -11.92 8.19
N PRO A 53 -9.04 -13.03 8.86
CA PRO A 53 -8.42 -14.35 8.61
C PRO A 53 -8.53 -14.83 7.16
N ASN A 54 -9.54 -14.36 6.41
CA ASN A 54 -9.74 -14.66 4.99
C ASN A 54 -8.93 -13.72 4.06
N GLY A 55 -8.08 -12.84 4.60
CA GLY A 55 -7.24 -11.91 3.85
C GLY A 55 -7.92 -10.59 3.48
N GLN A 56 -9.21 -10.40 3.77
CA GLN A 56 -9.93 -9.16 3.48
C GLN A 56 -9.36 -8.00 4.31
N VAL A 57 -9.17 -6.84 3.67
CA VAL A 57 -8.76 -5.60 4.36
C VAL A 57 -9.87 -5.17 5.32
N MET A 58 -9.53 -5.05 6.60
CA MET A 58 -10.44 -4.58 7.66
C MET A 58 -10.19 -3.11 8.00
N GLU A 59 -8.93 -2.69 7.96
CA GLU A 59 -8.51 -1.32 8.26
C GLU A 59 -7.42 -0.87 7.29
N TRP A 60 -7.56 0.36 6.81
CA TRP A 60 -6.63 1.00 5.89
C TRP A 60 -5.62 1.85 6.66
N ALA A 61 -4.34 1.73 6.31
CA ALA A 61 -3.30 2.61 6.83
C ALA A 61 -3.40 3.99 6.17
N THR A 62 -2.68 4.98 6.71
CA THR A 62 -2.74 6.38 6.24
C THR A 62 -2.45 6.54 4.75
N HIS A 63 -1.54 5.75 4.17
CA HIS A 63 -1.26 5.81 2.73
C HIS A 63 -2.23 4.98 1.89
N GLY A 64 -3.07 4.15 2.51
CA GLY A 64 -4.18 3.44 1.85
C GLY A 64 -5.49 4.22 1.83
N MET A 65 -5.59 5.32 2.59
CA MET A 65 -6.75 6.20 2.62
C MET A 65 -6.51 7.42 1.73
N THR A 66 -6.98 7.37 0.48
CA THR A 66 -7.24 8.56 -0.35
C THR A 66 -8.60 8.47 -1.03
#